data_AF-C8NDI2-F1
#
_entry.id   AF-C8NDI2-F1
#
_cell.length_a   1.000
_cell.length_b   1.000
_cell.length_c   1.000
_cell.angle_alpha   90.00
_cell.angle_beta   90.00
_cell.angle_gamma   90.00
#
_symmetry.space_group_name_H-M   'P 1'
#
loop_
_entity.id
_entity.type
_entity.pdbx_description
1 polymer ?
#
loop_
_entity_poly.entity_id
_entity_poly.type
_entity_poly.pdbx_seq_one_letter_code
_entity_poly.pdbx_strand_id
1 'polypeptide(L)'
;MQQFILLRGHQGSGKTTFAHAQIAAFQKQYPDAHIVHIENDLLLTDENGEYRFSGPAVDAAQRKGLAMMQEACERGRANPHEHILIINSNTNQKSAACIHLLRLARKHKFAEKIYRLRDDEDDDDDWK
;
A
#
# COMPACT_ATOMS: atom_id res chain seq x y z
N MET A 1 4.65 -13.71 -10.06
CA MET A 1 3.79 -12.51 -10.30
C MET A 1 4.15 -11.46 -9.27
N GLN A 2 4.61 -10.29 -9.69
CA GLN A 2 4.97 -9.19 -8.78
C GLN A 2 4.01 -8.03 -9.01
N GLN A 3 3.26 -7.65 -7.98
CA GLN A 3 2.16 -6.70 -8.07
C GLN A 3 2.23 -5.63 -6.99
N PHE A 4 1.97 -4.39 -7.38
CA PHE A 4 1.76 -3.28 -6.47
C PHE A 4 0.31 -2.80 -6.58
N ILE A 5 -0.36 -2.70 -5.44
CA ILE A 5 -1.71 -2.15 -5.32
C ILE A 5 -1.66 -0.86 -4.51
N LEU A 6 -2.13 0.24 -5.10
CA LEU A 6 -2.33 1.51 -4.43
C LEU A 6 -3.82 1.74 -4.18
N LEU A 7 -4.25 1.71 -2.92
CA LEU A 7 -5.61 2.09 -2.55
C LEU A 7 -5.65 3.59 -2.25
N ARG A 8 -6.70 4.26 -2.71
CA ARG A 8 -6.98 5.66 -2.40
C ARG A 8 -8.39 5.77 -1.84
N GLY A 9 -8.61 6.63 -0.87
CA GLY A 9 -9.93 6.83 -0.27
C GLY A 9 -9.85 7.55 1.06
N HIS A 10 -10.96 8.19 1.46
CA HIS A 10 -11.06 8.86 2.75
C HIS A 10 -10.94 7.86 3.91
N GLN A 11 -10.67 8.32 5.13
CA GLN A 11 -10.84 7.47 6.32
C GLN A 11 -12.30 6.98 6.39
N GLY A 12 -12.50 5.71 6.76
CA GLY A 12 -13.82 5.07 6.75
C GLY A 12 -14.15 4.25 5.48
N SER A 13 -13.50 4.52 4.34
CA SER A 13 -13.90 3.95 3.03
C SER A 13 -13.60 2.47 2.78
N GLY A 14 -13.39 1.67 3.83
CA GLY A 14 -13.17 0.22 3.72
C GLY A 14 -11.82 -0.22 3.13
N LYS A 15 -10.82 0.67 3.00
CA LYS A 15 -9.48 0.36 2.44
C LYS A 15 -8.82 -0.87 3.07
N THR A 16 -8.78 -0.96 4.39
CA THR A 16 -8.15 -2.07 5.11
C THR A 16 -8.88 -3.39 4.82
N THR A 17 -10.21 -3.38 4.86
CA THR A 17 -11.05 -4.53 4.50
C THR A 17 -10.82 -4.97 3.06
N PHE A 18 -10.80 -4.03 2.12
CA PHE A 18 -10.51 -4.30 0.72
C PHE A 18 -9.08 -4.83 0.53
N ALA A 19 -8.10 -4.28 1.26
CA ALA A 19 -6.72 -4.76 1.22
C ALA A 19 -6.60 -6.22 1.67
N HIS A 20 -7.25 -6.59 2.77
CA HIS A 20 -7.28 -7.97 3.24
C HIS A 20 -7.96 -8.91 2.25
N ALA A 21 -9.05 -8.48 1.59
CA ALA A 21 -9.70 -9.26 0.55
C ALA A 21 -8.76 -9.50 -0.66
N GLN A 22 -8.02 -8.46 -1.09
CA GLN A 22 -7.03 -8.57 -2.16
C GLN A 22 -5.85 -9.47 -1.78
N ILE A 23 -5.37 -9.38 -0.53
CA ILE A 23 -4.32 -10.26 0.00
C ILE A 23 -4.78 -11.71 -0.01
N ALA A 24 -5.97 -11.99 0.55
CA ALA A 24 -6.53 -13.35 0.61
C ALA A 24 -6.73 -13.94 -0.79
N ALA A 25 -7.21 -13.14 -1.75
CA ALA A 25 -7.33 -13.56 -3.14
C ALA A 25 -5.98 -13.88 -3.79
N PHE A 26 -4.96 -13.05 -3.53
CA PHE A 26 -3.61 -13.26 -4.06
C PHE A 26 -2.96 -14.51 -3.45
N GLN A 27 -3.07 -14.71 -2.15
CA GLN A 27 -2.55 -15.90 -1.45
C GLN A 27 -3.27 -17.18 -1.86
N LYS A 28 -4.58 -17.12 -2.12
CA LYS A 28 -5.31 -18.27 -2.68
C LYS A 28 -4.76 -18.71 -4.03
N GLN A 29 -4.31 -17.76 -4.85
CA GLN A 29 -3.71 -18.04 -6.16
C GLN A 29 -2.22 -18.42 -6.03
N TYR A 30 -1.51 -17.81 -5.08
CA TYR A 30 -0.08 -17.99 -4.84
C TYR A 30 0.17 -18.22 -3.35
N PRO A 31 0.05 -19.47 -2.85
CA PRO A 31 0.12 -19.78 -1.42
C PRO A 31 1.40 -19.32 -0.73
N ASP A 32 2.53 -19.38 -1.45
CA ASP A 32 3.85 -18.99 -0.95
C ASP A 32 4.20 -17.53 -1.24
N ALA A 33 3.21 -16.69 -1.55
CA ALA A 33 3.44 -15.29 -1.86
C ALA A 33 4.01 -14.51 -0.69
N HIS A 34 4.99 -13.66 -0.99
CA HIS A 34 5.46 -12.64 -0.06
C HIS A 34 4.50 -11.44 -0.08
N ILE A 35 3.87 -11.18 1.07
CA ILE A 35 2.89 -10.10 1.21
C ILE A 35 3.50 -8.95 2.02
N VAL A 36 3.38 -7.74 1.49
CA VAL A 36 3.79 -6.50 2.16
C VAL A 36 2.60 -5.54 2.19
N HIS A 37 1.99 -5.38 3.36
CA HIS A 37 0.88 -4.46 3.58
C HIS A 37 1.38 -3.22 4.31
N ILE A 38 1.28 -2.07 3.64
CA ILE A 38 1.69 -0.76 4.15
C ILE A 38 0.44 0.01 4.56
N GLU A 39 0.33 0.28 5.86
CA GLU A 39 -0.75 1.03 6.49
C GLU A 39 -0.21 1.82 7.67
N ASN A 40 -0.26 3.14 7.60
CA ASN A 40 0.35 4.04 8.58
C ASN A 40 -0.36 3.96 9.92
N ASP A 41 -1.69 3.75 9.95
CA ASP A 41 -2.42 3.65 11.21
C ASP A 41 -1.98 2.41 12.02
N LEU A 42 -1.63 1.31 11.37
CA LEU A 42 -0.98 0.16 12.01
C LEU A 42 0.42 0.49 12.54
N LEU A 43 1.12 1.43 11.90
CA LEU A 43 2.46 1.88 12.34
C LEU A 43 2.41 2.95 13.45
N LEU A 44 1.27 3.60 13.65
CA LEU A 44 1.02 4.59 14.70
C LEU A 44 0.48 3.97 15.99
N THR A 45 0.12 2.69 15.94
CA THR A 45 -0.31 1.91 17.10
C THR A 45 0.90 1.22 17.69
N ASP A 46 1.20 1.48 18.96
CA ASP A 46 2.34 0.84 19.63
C ASP A 46 2.04 -0.62 20.05
N GLU A 47 3.05 -1.27 20.63
CA GLU A 47 2.95 -2.66 21.10
C GLU A 47 1.89 -2.88 22.20
N ASN A 48 1.47 -1.81 22.88
CA ASN A 48 0.39 -1.86 23.88
C ASN A 48 -0.99 -1.58 23.27
N GLY A 49 -1.06 -1.36 21.95
CA GLY A 49 -2.30 -1.02 21.26
C GLY A 49 -2.68 0.45 21.36
N GLU A 50 -1.80 1.33 21.86
CA GLU A 50 -2.10 2.75 21.99
C GLU A 50 -1.81 3.49 20.68
N TYR A 51 -2.82 4.19 20.17
CA TYR A 51 -2.68 5.03 18.97
C TYR A 51 -2.03 6.37 19.33
N ARG A 52 -0.85 6.66 18.76
CA ARG A 52 -0.08 7.89 19.04
C ARG A 52 0.07 8.75 17.81
N PHE A 53 -0.91 9.61 17.57
CA PHE A 53 -0.84 10.58 16.47
C PHE A 53 0.00 11.81 16.84
N SER A 54 1.11 12.00 16.13
CA SER A 54 1.88 13.24 16.13
C SER A 54 2.56 13.42 14.78
N GLY A 55 2.91 14.65 14.40
CA GLY A 55 3.66 14.92 13.17
C GLY A 55 4.90 14.04 13.02
N PRO A 56 5.79 13.95 14.04
CA PRO A 56 6.96 13.06 14.00
C PRO A 56 6.62 11.58 13.83
N ALA A 57 5.53 11.10 14.46
CA ALA A 57 5.10 9.71 14.34
C ALA A 57 4.57 9.40 12.93
N VAL A 58 3.80 10.32 12.34
CA VAL A 58 3.32 10.20 10.95
C VAL A 58 4.50 10.18 9.98
N ASP A 59 5.48 11.07 10.15
CA ASP A 59 6.67 11.10 9.31
C ASP A 59 7.48 9.80 9.43
N ALA A 60 7.61 9.27 10.65
CA ALA A 60 8.28 7.99 10.89
C ALA A 60 7.53 6.83 10.22
N ALA A 61 6.20 6.79 10.34
CA ALA A 61 5.36 5.79 9.68
C ALA A 61 5.49 5.85 8.15
N GLN A 62 5.50 7.06 7.57
CA GLN A 62 5.71 7.25 6.13
C GLN A 62 7.08 6.78 5.67
N ARG A 63 8.16 7.13 6.41
CA ARG A 63 9.51 6.65 6.10
C ARG A 63 9.61 5.13 6.17
N LYS A 64 9.02 4.52 7.20
CA LYS A 64 8.99 3.07 7.36
C LYS A 64 8.20 2.40 6.22
N GLY A 65 7.03 2.94 5.86
CA GLY A 65 6.25 2.44 4.72
C GLY A 65 7.03 2.53 3.39
N LEU A 66 7.79 3.61 3.17
CA LEU A 66 8.65 3.73 2.00
C LEU A 66 9.80 2.71 2.02
N ALA A 67 10.43 2.48 3.17
CA ALA A 67 11.47 1.46 3.31
C ALA A 67 10.94 0.05 3.00
N MET A 68 9.77 -0.31 3.54
CA MET A 68 9.10 -1.59 3.24
C MET A 68 8.82 -1.75 1.73
N MET A 69 8.36 -0.69 1.06
CA MET A 69 8.17 -0.68 -0.39
C MET A 69 9.49 -0.93 -1.13
N GLN A 70 10.56 -0.24 -0.75
CA GLN A 70 11.87 -0.38 -1.37
C GLN A 70 12.44 -1.80 -1.18
N GLU A 71 12.39 -2.33 0.03
CA GLU A 71 12.85 -3.68 0.34
C GLU A 71 12.09 -4.75 -0.47
N ALA A 72 10.76 -4.63 -0.58
CA ALA A 72 9.94 -5.54 -1.38
C ALA A 72 10.27 -5.44 -2.88
N CYS A 73 10.49 -4.23 -3.39
CA CYS A 73 10.92 -3.99 -4.76
C CYS A 73 12.32 -4.57 -5.05
N GLU A 74 13.24 -4.47 -4.10
CA GLU A 74 14.59 -5.04 -4.19
C GLU A 74 14.56 -6.56 -4.14
N ARG A 75 13.74 -7.15 -3.25
CA ARG A 75 13.49 -8.59 -3.20
C ARG A 75 12.92 -9.11 -4.53
N GLY A 76 11.94 -8.41 -5.10
CA GLY A 76 11.37 -8.77 -6.39
C GLY A 76 12.38 -8.71 -7.54
N ARG A 77 13.28 -7.72 -7.51
CA ARG A 77 14.39 -7.64 -8.46
C ARG A 77 15.36 -8.81 -8.32
N ALA A 78 15.71 -9.18 -7.07
CA ALA A 78 16.61 -10.30 -6.79
C ALA A 78 15.98 -11.66 -7.09
N ASN A 79 14.65 -11.79 -6.97
CA ASN A 79 13.90 -13.03 -7.15
C ASN A 79 12.74 -12.85 -8.14
N PRO A 80 13.00 -12.76 -9.47
CA PRO A 80 11.95 -12.46 -10.47
C PRO A 80 10.80 -13.47 -10.53
N HIS A 81 11.04 -14.71 -10.10
CA HIS A 81 10.05 -15.79 -10.08
C HIS A 81 9.17 -15.77 -8.83
N GLU A 82 9.57 -15.06 -7.78
CA GLU A 82 8.81 -14.99 -6.54
C GLU A 82 7.49 -14.24 -6.76
N HIS A 83 6.43 -14.73 -6.11
CA HIS A 83 5.15 -14.06 -6.10
C HIS A 83 5.14 -13.04 -4.97
N ILE A 84 5.04 -11.76 -5.32
CA ILE A 84 5.10 -10.66 -4.35
C ILE A 84 3.90 -9.74 -4.55
N LEU A 85 3.16 -9.49 -3.49
CA LEU A 85 2.12 -8.48 -3.45
C LEU A 85 2.52 -7.39 -2.46
N ILE A 86 2.62 -6.16 -2.97
CA ILE A 86 2.73 -4.98 -2.14
C ILE A 86 1.39 -4.25 -2.21
N ILE A 87 0.78 -3.95 -1.06
CA ILE A 87 -0.45 -3.18 -0.99
C ILE A 87 -0.29 -1.99 -0.06
N ASN A 88 -0.53 -0.79 -0.57
CA ASN A 88 -0.52 0.44 0.21
C ASN A 88 -1.97 0.91 0.39
N SER A 89 -2.43 0.86 1.64
CA SER A 89 -3.83 1.11 2.03
C SER A 89 -4.06 2.44 2.75
N ASN A 90 -3.04 3.30 2.77
CA ASN A 90 -3.14 4.66 3.30
C ASN A 90 -4.18 5.50 2.56
N THR A 91 -4.54 6.65 3.11
CA THR A 91 -5.50 7.58 2.47
C THR A 91 -5.05 8.01 1.08
N ASN A 92 -3.74 8.17 0.87
CA ASN A 92 -3.13 8.45 -0.43
C ASN A 92 -3.78 9.68 -1.13
N GLN A 93 -3.99 10.73 -0.33
CA GLN A 93 -4.60 11.99 -0.76
C GLN A 93 -3.68 12.82 -1.67
N LYS A 94 -2.37 12.86 -1.38
CA LYS A 94 -1.41 13.68 -2.14
C LYS A 94 -0.92 12.97 -3.41
N SER A 95 -1.29 13.51 -4.58
CA SER A 95 -0.92 12.94 -5.89
C SER A 95 0.58 12.73 -6.07
N ALA A 96 1.42 13.65 -5.59
CA ALA A 96 2.87 13.52 -5.69
C ALA A 96 3.43 12.26 -4.99
N ALA A 97 2.91 11.93 -3.80
CA ALA A 97 3.32 10.73 -3.06
C ALA A 97 2.86 9.45 -3.78
N CYS A 98 1.63 9.45 -4.31
CA CYS A 98 1.11 8.35 -5.13
C CYS A 98 1.97 8.12 -6.38
N ILE A 99 2.27 9.19 -7.12
CA ILE A 99 3.10 9.13 -8.32
C ILE A 99 4.51 8.60 -7.98
N HIS A 100 5.08 9.00 -6.84
CA HIS A 100 6.38 8.50 -6.41
C HIS A 100 6.36 6.97 -6.20
N LEU A 101 5.35 6.44 -5.50
CA LEU A 101 5.21 5.00 -5.26
C LEU A 101 4.98 4.22 -6.55
N LEU A 102 4.13 4.73 -7.45
CA LEU A 102 3.88 4.12 -8.76
C LEU A 102 5.14 4.07 -9.62
N ARG A 103 5.91 5.17 -9.65
CA ARG A 103 7.21 5.21 -10.36
C ARG A 103 8.20 4.21 -9.80
N LEU A 104 8.24 4.03 -8.47
CA LEU A 104 9.09 3.04 -7.82
C LEU A 104 8.68 1.62 -8.23
N ALA A 105 7.39 1.29 -8.21
CA ALA A 105 6.87 0.00 -8.68
C ALA A 105 7.25 -0.26 -10.16
N ARG A 106 7.05 0.73 -11.05
CA ARG A 106 7.43 0.64 -12.48
C ARG A 106 8.89 0.35 -12.68
N LYS A 107 9.75 1.08 -11.97
CA LYS A 107 11.20 0.92 -12.05
C LYS A 107 11.62 -0.53 -11.74
N HIS A 108 10.89 -1.18 -10.82
CA HIS A 108 11.13 -2.57 -10.42
C HIS A 108 10.25 -3.59 -11.15
N LYS A 109 9.52 -3.18 -12.20
CA LYS A 109 8.68 -4.04 -13.05
C LYS A 109 7.52 -4.72 -12.32
N PHE A 110 7.05 -4.14 -11.22
CA PHE A 110 5.81 -4.59 -10.57
C PHE A 110 4.61 -4.15 -11.39
N ALA A 111 3.65 -5.05 -11.58
CA ALA A 111 2.37 -4.70 -12.20
C ALA A 111 1.56 -3.82 -11.25
N GLU A 112 1.18 -2.62 -11.67
CA GLU A 112 0.42 -1.69 -10.83
C GLU A 112 -1.09 -1.88 -10.97
N LYS A 113 -1.81 -1.74 -9.86
CA LYS A 113 -3.26 -1.50 -9.84
C LYS A 113 -3.57 -0.37 -8.88
N ILE A 114 -4.46 0.52 -9.29
CA ILE A 114 -4.92 1.64 -8.46
C ILE A 114 -6.42 1.43 -8.24
N TYR A 115 -6.85 1.46 -6.99
CA TYR A 115 -8.25 1.41 -6.63
C TYR A 115 -8.61 2.67 -5.84
N ARG A 116 -9.67 3.37 -6.26
CA ARG A 116 -10.24 4.49 -5.51
C ARG A 116 -11.51 4.00 -4.86
N LEU A 117 -11.48 3.85 -3.53
CA LEU A 117 -12.62 3.49 -2.72
C LEU A 117 -13.27 4.79 -2.25
N ARG A 118 -14.48 5.04 -2.74
CA ARG A 118 -15.34 6.14 -2.34
C ARG A 118 -16.41 5.55 -1.43
N ASP A 119 -16.68 6.20 -0.31
CA ASP A 119 -18.01 6.12 0.30
C ASP A 119 -18.91 6.93 -0.62
N ASP A 120 -20.12 6.46 -0.91
CA ASP A 120 -21.03 7.06 -1.89
C ASP A 120 -21.36 8.51 -1.53
N GLU A 121 -20.55 9.48 -1.99
CA GLU A 121 -20.89 10.89 -2.23
C GLU A 121 -19.66 11.62 -2.84
N ASP A 122 -19.86 12.08 -4.08
CA ASP A 122 -19.20 13.17 -4.83
C ASP A 122 -17.76 13.59 -4.49
N ASP A 123 -16.85 13.44 -5.46
CA ASP A 123 -16.33 14.60 -6.21
C ASP A 123 -15.32 14.18 -7.28
N ASP A 124 -15.46 14.83 -8.43
CA ASP A 124 -14.63 14.73 -9.62
C ASP A 124 -13.21 15.21 -9.33
N ASP A 125 -12.25 14.29 -9.34
CA ASP A 125 -10.88 14.69 -9.62
C ASP A 125 -10.16 13.55 -10.33
N ASP A 126 -10.38 13.55 -11.64
CA ASP A 126 -9.83 12.67 -12.66
C ASP A 126 -8.38 13.08 -12.91
N TRP A 127 -7.46 12.52 -12.13
CA TRP A 127 -6.03 12.70 -12.36
C TRP A 127 -5.63 11.88 -13.60
N LYS A 128 -5.78 12.50 -14.77
CA LYS A 128 -5.17 12.10 -16.04
C LYS A 128 -3.64 12.03 -15.94
#